data_AF-A0A1V9Z834-F1
#
_entry.id   AF-A0A1V9Z834-F1
#
_cell.length_a   1.000
_cell.length_b   1.000
_cell.length_c   1.000
_cell.angle_alpha   90.00
_cell.angle_beta   90.00
_cell.angle_gamma   90.00
#
_symmetry.space_group_name_H-M   'P 1'
#
loop_
_entity.id
_entity.type
_entity.pdbx_description
1 polymer ?
#
loop_
_entity_poly.entity_id
_entity_poly.type
_entity_poly.pdbx_seq_one_letter_code
_entity_poly.pdbx_strand_id
1 'polypeptide(L)'
;MTPRAPFQGGRKQSFLLFILCIGLLLLNDIIELLSWSDNSIPQHLRSESGVTSPDAGLDQATKLRYCVNLLIISPFVIFGLLRFGVWTKSTQLSWKWCFTIAALTPVVFVLVFLAKTPTPSLVFEDDHINLKCDAKAASGKLDAVYTWVNVTDPKWQALSIKHGCPVADYLGGGGDADPFLALKYSMRSVRKNLPFVERIFIVTERDQAPAWVSLGENVHVVFHDEFMPADIVPTFNSNPTEMLLHKMVEKGILDSNCFLYINDDFLINKPLTPSDIIAEDGRLVLNSFIHINLPFDKWMDGPYGLWSIDDSRVAYVVDPHVPYVVHAEMMDMYIAQCGEECDKSLESRCKRNGPLPMSKYQDFLIKHHPEAAIFVPPLWGFFTRLPLGIPGATPTLNSWLLWFLNPKYVYIESHNAVEDYPEWVHFITTYLHSSFPEPGPWEKF
;
A
#
# COMPACT_ATOMS: atom_id res chain seq x y z
N MET A 1 8.25 72.58 2.81
CA MET A 1 8.46 71.10 2.84
C MET A 1 8.81 70.66 1.44
N THR A 2 10.07 70.33 1.19
CA THR A 2 10.56 69.85 -0.11
C THR A 2 10.09 68.41 -0.35
N PRO A 3 9.59 68.06 -1.55
CA PRO A 3 9.24 66.68 -1.88
C PRO A 3 10.54 65.88 -2.04
N ARG A 4 10.68 64.80 -1.26
CA ARG A 4 11.78 63.83 -1.39
C ARG A 4 11.72 63.16 -2.77
N ALA A 5 12.87 63.08 -3.43
CA ALA A 5 13.06 62.36 -4.69
C ALA A 5 12.70 60.87 -4.55
N PRO A 6 12.16 60.21 -5.59
CA PRO A 6 11.90 58.78 -5.57
C PRO A 6 13.23 58.01 -5.53
N PHE A 7 13.34 57.08 -4.59
CA PHE A 7 14.47 56.16 -4.40
C PHE A 7 14.82 55.41 -5.71
N GLN A 8 15.80 55.90 -6.48
CA GLN A 8 16.35 55.16 -7.62
C GLN A 8 17.34 54.05 -7.23
N GLY A 9 17.78 54.00 -5.96
CA GLY A 9 18.71 52.97 -5.46
C GLY A 9 18.07 51.60 -5.19
N GLY A 10 16.76 51.55 -4.92
CA GLY A 10 16.08 50.31 -4.51
C GLY A 10 15.93 49.27 -5.62
N ARG A 11 15.64 49.69 -6.86
CA ARG A 11 15.39 48.73 -7.97
C ARG A 11 16.61 47.91 -8.37
N LYS A 12 17.81 48.50 -8.39
CA LYS A 12 19.05 47.76 -8.71
C LYS A 12 19.42 46.78 -7.60
N GLN A 13 19.27 47.18 -6.33
CA GLN A 13 19.49 46.29 -5.19
C GLN A 13 18.47 45.14 -5.16
N SER A 14 17.18 45.41 -5.40
CA SER A 14 16.14 44.36 -5.49
C SER A 14 16.35 43.41 -6.67
N PHE A 15 16.86 43.90 -7.82
CA PHE A 15 17.18 43.04 -8.96
C PHE A 15 18.45 42.19 -8.73
N LEU A 16 19.46 42.73 -8.07
CA LEU A 16 20.66 41.96 -7.69
C LEU A 16 20.32 40.88 -6.66
N LEU A 17 19.49 41.20 -5.66
CA LEU A 17 19.00 40.22 -4.68
C LEU A 17 18.17 39.12 -5.36
N PHE A 18 17.36 39.50 -6.36
CA PHE A 18 16.57 38.58 -7.16
C PHE A 18 17.43 37.58 -7.96
N ILE A 19 18.44 38.06 -8.67
CA ILE A 19 19.40 37.21 -9.39
C ILE A 19 20.17 36.32 -8.41
N LEU A 20 20.54 36.85 -7.24
CA LEU A 20 21.23 36.08 -6.21
C LEU A 20 20.37 34.90 -5.71
N CYS A 21 19.07 35.09 -5.47
CA CYS A 21 18.20 34.01 -5.03
C CYS A 21 18.05 32.89 -6.08
N ILE A 22 17.87 33.25 -7.35
CA ILE A 22 17.81 32.25 -8.45
C ILE A 22 19.17 31.55 -8.60
N GLY A 23 20.27 32.31 -8.52
CA GLY A 23 21.62 31.77 -8.60
C GLY A 23 21.95 30.79 -7.48
N LEU A 24 21.55 31.09 -6.24
CA LEU A 24 21.75 30.20 -5.09
C LEU A 24 20.92 28.91 -5.19
N LEU A 25 19.68 28.99 -5.69
CA LEU A 25 18.84 27.82 -5.92
C LEU A 25 19.42 26.92 -7.01
N LEU A 26 19.82 27.49 -8.15
CA LEU A 26 20.46 26.74 -9.23
C LEU A 26 21.83 26.18 -8.81
N LEU A 27 22.58 26.89 -7.97
CA LEU A 27 23.82 26.38 -7.41
C LEU A 27 23.57 25.18 -6.48
N ASN A 28 22.52 25.24 -5.65
CA ASN A 28 22.09 24.09 -4.83
C ASN A 28 21.71 22.90 -5.72
N ASP A 29 20.89 23.12 -6.74
CA ASP A 29 20.48 22.09 -7.71
C ASP A 29 21.69 21.46 -8.44
N ILE A 30 22.68 22.26 -8.83
CA ILE A 30 23.93 21.78 -9.45
C ILE A 30 24.76 20.97 -8.44
N ILE A 31 24.86 21.42 -7.19
CA ILE A 31 25.57 20.69 -6.14
C ILE A 31 24.88 19.34 -5.88
N GLU A 32 23.56 19.30 -5.81
CA GLU A 32 22.77 18.05 -5.67
C GLU A 32 22.99 17.11 -6.87
N LEU A 33 23.00 17.66 -8.10
CA LEU A 33 23.25 16.89 -9.32
C LEU A 33 24.70 16.37 -9.43
N LEU A 34 25.70 17.15 -9.02
CA LEU A 34 27.10 16.72 -9.00
C LEU A 34 27.35 15.69 -7.89
N SER A 35 26.69 15.87 -6.74
CA SER A 35 26.69 14.90 -5.64
C SER A 35 26.03 13.57 -6.04
N TRP A 36 25.23 13.53 -7.10
CA TRP A 36 24.68 12.28 -7.61
C TRP A 36 25.74 11.24 -8.01
N SER A 37 26.93 11.69 -8.45
CA SER A 37 27.99 10.84 -9.02
C SER A 37 29.32 10.85 -8.28
N ASP A 38 29.46 11.66 -7.22
CA ASP A 38 30.78 11.91 -6.61
C ASP A 38 30.98 11.14 -5.29
N ASN A 39 32.14 10.49 -5.16
CA ASN A 39 32.53 9.66 -4.01
C ASN A 39 33.05 10.51 -2.82
N SER A 40 32.90 11.83 -2.87
CA SER A 40 33.40 12.79 -1.87
C SER A 40 32.38 13.13 -0.75
N ILE A 41 31.22 12.48 -0.74
CA ILE A 41 30.07 12.82 0.11
C ILE A 41 30.19 12.23 1.53
N PRO A 42 29.71 12.94 2.58
CA PRO A 42 29.68 12.45 3.96
C PRO A 42 29.03 11.06 4.11
N GLN A 43 29.64 10.20 4.93
CA GLN A 43 29.21 8.80 5.14
C GLN A 43 27.75 8.64 5.58
N HIS A 44 27.17 9.60 6.29
CA HIS A 44 25.77 9.54 6.74
C HIS A 44 24.74 9.72 5.63
N LEU A 45 25.17 10.05 4.40
CA LEU A 45 24.33 10.19 3.20
C LEU A 45 24.57 9.04 2.21
N ARG A 46 25.20 7.94 2.63
CA ARG A 46 25.47 6.74 1.82
C ARG A 46 24.60 5.58 2.31
N SER A 47 24.30 4.62 1.43
CA SER A 47 23.53 3.43 1.81
C SER A 47 24.23 2.61 2.90
N GLU A 48 23.48 1.87 3.73
CA GLU A 48 24.03 1.08 4.84
C GLU A 48 25.01 -0.03 4.39
N SER A 49 24.86 -0.53 3.16
CA SER A 49 25.85 -1.41 2.50
C SER A 49 27.21 -0.74 2.26
N GLY A 50 27.29 0.59 2.38
CA GLY A 50 28.43 1.45 2.13
C GLY A 50 29.35 1.71 3.33
N VAL A 51 29.07 1.14 4.51
CA VAL A 51 30.00 1.24 5.64
C VAL A 51 31.33 0.52 5.37
N THR A 52 31.37 -0.39 4.37
CA THR A 52 32.54 -1.23 4.08
C THR A 52 33.11 -1.13 2.66
N SER A 53 32.51 -0.38 1.72
CA SER A 53 32.99 -0.25 0.34
C SER A 53 33.13 1.21 -0.13
N PRO A 54 34.30 1.62 -0.67
CA PRO A 54 34.55 2.99 -1.14
C PRO A 54 33.75 3.38 -2.41
N ASP A 55 33.07 2.42 -3.04
CA ASP A 55 32.24 2.63 -4.26
C ASP A 55 30.75 2.84 -3.95
N ALA A 56 30.36 2.95 -2.66
CA ALA A 56 28.97 3.18 -2.28
C ALA A 56 28.56 4.64 -2.54
N GLY A 57 27.64 4.83 -3.49
CA GLY A 57 27.05 6.12 -3.82
C GLY A 57 26.02 6.63 -2.80
N LEU A 58 25.35 7.74 -3.14
CA LEU A 58 24.31 8.34 -2.30
C LEU A 58 23.19 7.36 -1.93
N ASP A 59 22.70 7.47 -0.70
CA ASP A 59 21.48 6.81 -0.27
C ASP A 59 20.27 7.31 -1.10
N GLN A 60 19.29 6.42 -1.29
CA GLN A 60 18.19 6.69 -2.22
C GLN A 60 17.19 7.71 -1.68
N ALA A 61 17.13 7.95 -0.35
CA ALA A 61 16.33 9.03 0.22
C ALA A 61 16.93 10.40 -0.12
N THR A 62 18.25 10.52 -0.09
CA THR A 62 18.97 11.70 -0.57
C THR A 62 18.80 11.90 -2.07
N LYS A 63 18.87 10.84 -2.88
CA LYS A 63 18.59 10.90 -4.34
C LYS A 63 17.16 11.31 -4.65
N LEU A 64 16.14 10.75 -3.98
CA LEU A 64 14.75 11.12 -4.17
C LEU A 64 14.49 12.57 -3.77
N ARG A 65 15.06 13.02 -2.64
CA ARG A 65 15.02 14.42 -2.23
C ARG A 65 15.60 15.32 -3.32
N TYR A 66 16.72 14.93 -3.93
CA TYR A 66 17.31 15.69 -5.05
C TYR A 66 16.38 15.69 -6.26
N CYS A 67 15.75 14.57 -6.62
CA CYS A 67 14.76 14.54 -7.70
C CYS A 67 13.55 15.44 -7.43
N VAL A 68 13.00 15.42 -6.21
CA VAL A 68 11.86 16.26 -5.83
C VAL A 68 12.24 17.74 -5.83
N ASN A 69 13.42 18.07 -5.31
CA ASN A 69 13.96 19.43 -5.37
C ASN A 69 14.11 19.89 -6.83
N LEU A 70 14.80 19.11 -7.66
CA LEU A 70 15.13 19.44 -9.05
C LEU A 70 13.90 19.50 -9.98
N LEU A 71 12.96 18.56 -9.86
CA LEU A 71 11.88 18.39 -10.82
C LEU A 71 10.57 19.08 -10.41
N ILE A 72 10.42 19.38 -9.12
CA ILE A 72 9.17 19.91 -8.57
C ILE A 72 9.44 21.24 -7.87
N ILE A 73 10.19 21.23 -6.77
CA ILE A 73 10.29 22.41 -5.89
C ILE A 73 11.01 23.57 -6.59
N SER A 74 12.18 23.33 -7.17
CA SER A 74 12.98 24.36 -7.84
C SER A 74 12.25 24.99 -9.03
N PRO A 75 11.58 24.24 -9.94
CA PRO A 75 10.74 24.84 -10.99
C PRO A 75 9.60 25.73 -10.45
N PHE A 76 8.91 25.33 -9.38
CA PHE A 76 7.86 26.15 -8.76
C PHE A 76 8.42 27.42 -8.10
N VAL A 77 9.56 27.32 -7.42
CA VAL A 77 10.22 28.47 -6.79
C VAL A 77 10.78 29.43 -7.84
N ILE A 78 11.42 28.94 -8.89
CA ILE A 78 11.91 29.74 -10.03
C ILE A 78 10.74 30.46 -10.70
N PHE A 79 9.62 29.77 -10.92
CA PHE A 79 8.42 30.38 -11.48
C PHE A 79 7.87 31.51 -10.58
N GLY A 80 7.75 31.27 -9.28
CA GLY A 80 7.30 32.28 -8.31
C GLY A 80 8.22 33.50 -8.25
N LEU A 81 9.54 33.27 -8.27
CA LEU A 81 10.56 34.31 -8.33
C LEU A 81 10.43 35.11 -9.65
N LEU A 82 10.44 34.47 -10.80
CA LEU A 82 10.29 35.14 -12.10
C LEU A 82 9.02 35.99 -12.16
N ARG A 83 7.90 35.47 -11.65
CA ARG A 83 6.63 36.20 -11.53
C ARG A 83 6.76 37.44 -10.66
N PHE A 84 7.41 37.33 -9.50
CA PHE A 84 7.67 38.44 -8.61
C PHE A 84 8.54 39.52 -9.30
N GLY A 85 9.60 39.09 -10.01
CA GLY A 85 10.48 39.99 -10.75
C GLY A 85 9.82 40.72 -11.92
N VAL A 86 8.84 40.10 -12.60
CA VAL A 86 8.00 40.77 -13.61
C VAL A 86 7.06 41.79 -12.97
N TRP A 87 6.41 41.41 -11.87
CA TRP A 87 5.48 42.28 -11.14
C TRP A 87 6.16 43.55 -10.59
N THR A 88 7.37 43.43 -10.04
CA THR A 88 8.15 44.57 -9.53
C THR A 88 8.84 45.40 -10.62
N LYS A 89 8.74 44.98 -11.90
CA LYS A 89 9.52 45.50 -13.03
C LYS A 89 11.04 45.41 -12.80
N SER A 90 11.47 44.42 -12.02
CA SER A 90 12.88 44.11 -11.82
C SER A 90 13.47 43.36 -13.03
N THR A 91 12.65 42.66 -13.82
CA THR A 91 13.09 41.97 -15.06
C THR A 91 12.35 42.48 -16.29
N GLN A 92 12.91 42.26 -17.49
CA GLN A 92 12.26 42.53 -18.78
C GLN A 92 11.53 41.31 -19.36
N LEU A 93 11.42 40.22 -18.61
CA LEU A 93 10.77 39.00 -19.07
C LEU A 93 9.25 39.19 -19.16
N SER A 94 8.63 38.56 -20.15
CA SER A 94 7.17 38.49 -20.22
C SER A 94 6.66 37.26 -19.47
N TRP A 95 5.41 37.31 -19.03
CA TRP A 95 4.73 36.19 -18.37
C TRP A 95 4.77 34.89 -19.16
N LYS A 96 4.67 35.00 -20.50
CA LYS A 96 4.78 33.85 -21.40
C LYS A 96 6.14 33.18 -21.29
N TRP A 97 7.22 33.96 -21.26
CA TRP A 97 8.58 33.43 -21.09
C TRP A 97 8.83 32.86 -19.70
N CYS A 98 8.22 33.41 -18.64
CA CYS A 98 8.31 32.82 -17.30
C CYS A 98 7.70 31.42 -17.24
N PHE A 99 6.54 31.22 -17.87
CA PHE A 99 5.91 29.91 -17.99
C PHE A 99 6.73 28.96 -18.87
N THR A 100 7.22 29.43 -20.02
CA THR A 100 8.04 28.61 -20.93
C THR A 100 9.32 28.14 -20.26
N ILE A 101 10.03 29.01 -19.53
CA ILE A 101 11.25 28.63 -18.81
C ILE A 101 10.95 27.61 -17.71
N ALA A 102 9.94 27.85 -16.88
CA ALA A 102 9.56 26.92 -15.81
C ALA A 102 9.11 25.54 -16.34
N ALA A 103 8.46 25.50 -17.51
CA ALA A 103 8.01 24.26 -18.13
C ALA A 103 9.12 23.50 -18.87
N LEU A 104 10.18 24.17 -19.33
CA LEU A 104 11.30 23.54 -20.03
C LEU A 104 12.36 22.98 -19.08
N THR A 105 12.48 23.53 -17.86
CA THR A 105 13.44 23.07 -16.86
C THR A 105 13.31 21.57 -16.54
N PRO A 106 12.12 21.01 -16.22
CA PRO A 106 11.96 19.59 -15.95
C PRO A 106 12.31 18.71 -17.16
N VAL A 107 11.99 19.17 -18.37
CA VAL A 107 12.23 18.42 -19.62
C VAL A 107 13.72 18.26 -19.89
N VAL A 108 14.52 19.32 -19.68
CA VAL A 108 15.97 19.25 -19.84
C VAL A 108 16.60 18.29 -18.83
N PHE A 109 16.15 18.31 -17.57
CA PHE A 109 16.67 17.40 -16.54
C PHE A 109 16.27 15.94 -16.77
N VAL A 110 15.04 15.68 -17.24
CA VAL A 110 14.58 14.33 -17.61
C VAL A 110 15.37 13.77 -18.79
N LEU A 111 15.67 14.58 -19.81
CA LEU A 111 16.48 14.15 -20.96
C LEU A 111 17.93 13.81 -20.57
N VAL A 112 18.51 14.55 -19.62
CA VAL A 112 19.84 14.23 -19.06
C VAL A 112 19.82 12.96 -18.22
N PHE A 113 18.72 12.69 -17.51
CA PHE A 113 18.53 11.50 -16.68
C PHE A 113 18.36 10.22 -17.51
N LEU A 114 17.54 10.27 -18.57
CA LEU A 114 17.27 9.13 -19.46
C LEU A 114 18.49 8.72 -20.30
N ALA A 115 19.43 9.63 -20.55
CA ALA A 115 20.66 9.34 -21.29
C ALA A 115 21.69 8.49 -20.51
N LYS A 116 21.42 8.14 -19.24
CA LYS A 116 22.40 7.49 -18.35
C LYS A 116 21.93 6.19 -17.67
N THR A 117 20.74 5.67 -17.93
CA THR A 117 20.26 4.43 -17.28
C THR A 117 20.58 3.18 -18.13
N PRO A 118 21.29 2.16 -17.60
CA PRO A 118 21.46 0.90 -18.30
C PRO A 118 20.19 0.04 -18.17
N THR A 119 19.90 -0.73 -19.22
CA THR A 119 18.78 -1.69 -19.26
C THR A 119 19.25 -3.03 -18.68
N PRO A 120 18.54 -3.63 -17.70
CA PRO A 120 18.89 -4.97 -17.26
C PRO A 120 18.38 -6.01 -18.26
N SER A 121 19.16 -7.06 -18.48
CA SER A 121 18.74 -8.28 -19.17
C SER A 121 18.92 -9.45 -18.21
N LEU A 122 17.93 -10.34 -18.15
CA LEU A 122 17.94 -11.52 -17.29
C LEU A 122 17.60 -12.75 -18.13
N VAL A 123 18.36 -13.81 -17.89
CA VAL A 123 18.17 -15.19 -18.38
C VAL A 123 17.93 -16.03 -17.12
N PHE A 124 17.01 -16.98 -17.19
CA PHE A 124 16.68 -17.89 -16.08
C PHE A 124 16.77 -19.36 -16.51
N GLU A 125 17.20 -20.20 -15.57
CA GLU A 125 17.15 -21.66 -15.67
C GLU A 125 15.76 -22.17 -15.24
N ASP A 126 15.28 -23.15 -15.99
CA ASP A 126 13.90 -23.64 -16.01
C ASP A 126 13.82 -24.89 -15.11
N ASP A 127 13.34 -24.75 -13.87
CA ASP A 127 12.98 -25.89 -13.02
C ASP A 127 11.46 -26.09 -13.04
N HIS A 128 11.06 -27.32 -13.38
CA HIS A 128 9.74 -27.74 -13.87
C HIS A 128 8.51 -27.63 -12.93
N ILE A 129 8.43 -26.65 -12.03
CA ILE A 129 7.19 -26.39 -11.28
C ILE A 129 6.29 -25.46 -12.11
N ASN A 130 5.10 -25.94 -12.47
CA ASN A 130 4.10 -25.11 -13.11
C ASN A 130 3.48 -24.14 -12.08
N LEU A 131 4.15 -23.02 -11.82
CA LEU A 131 3.74 -21.97 -10.88
C LEU A 131 2.64 -21.08 -11.46
N LYS A 132 1.54 -21.71 -11.87
CA LYS A 132 0.41 -21.08 -12.53
C LYS A 132 -0.88 -21.52 -11.87
N CYS A 133 -1.78 -20.57 -11.73
CA CYS A 133 -3.16 -20.85 -11.40
C CYS A 133 -3.76 -21.80 -12.42
N ASP A 134 -4.58 -22.72 -11.93
CA ASP A 134 -5.28 -23.68 -12.76
C ASP A 134 -6.26 -23.01 -13.74
N ALA A 135 -6.79 -23.82 -14.66
CA ALA A 135 -7.71 -23.33 -15.67
C ALA A 135 -9.01 -22.74 -15.10
N LYS A 136 -9.45 -23.17 -13.90
CA LYS A 136 -10.66 -22.63 -13.26
C LYS A 136 -10.38 -21.19 -12.82
N ALA A 137 -9.32 -20.97 -12.04
CA ALA A 137 -8.89 -19.65 -11.61
C ALA A 137 -8.55 -18.72 -12.80
N ALA A 138 -7.78 -19.21 -13.79
CA ALA A 138 -7.42 -18.43 -14.98
C ALA A 138 -8.63 -18.06 -15.86
N SER A 139 -9.68 -18.88 -15.86
CA SER A 139 -10.96 -18.56 -16.53
C SER A 139 -11.83 -17.54 -15.79
N GLY A 140 -11.36 -17.05 -14.64
CA GLY A 140 -12.09 -16.11 -13.80
C GLY A 140 -13.12 -16.75 -12.89
N LYS A 141 -12.95 -18.01 -12.50
CA LYS A 141 -13.77 -18.65 -11.47
C LYS A 141 -12.94 -18.78 -10.20
N LEU A 142 -13.09 -17.81 -9.30
CA LEU A 142 -12.30 -17.72 -8.08
C LEU A 142 -13.18 -17.79 -6.85
N ASP A 143 -12.63 -18.36 -5.80
CA ASP A 143 -13.17 -18.26 -4.45
C ASP A 143 -12.47 -17.10 -3.73
N ALA A 144 -13.22 -16.39 -2.87
CA ALA A 144 -12.67 -15.38 -1.97
C ALA A 144 -12.56 -15.94 -0.55
N VAL A 145 -11.43 -15.72 0.11
CA VAL A 145 -11.15 -16.17 1.47
C VAL A 145 -10.94 -14.94 2.35
N TYR A 146 -11.77 -14.84 3.39
CA TYR A 146 -11.72 -13.80 4.42
C TYR A 146 -11.16 -14.35 5.71
N THR A 147 -10.39 -13.55 6.43
CA THR A 147 -10.08 -13.76 7.85
C THR A 147 -11.00 -12.90 8.70
N TRP A 148 -11.59 -13.46 9.75
CA TRP A 148 -12.50 -12.73 10.64
C TRP A 148 -12.54 -13.37 12.02
N VAL A 149 -12.72 -12.56 13.07
CA VAL A 149 -12.84 -13.05 14.45
C VAL A 149 -13.84 -12.22 15.25
N ASN A 150 -14.71 -12.88 16.00
CA ASN A 150 -15.57 -12.23 16.99
C ASN A 150 -14.91 -12.19 18.37
N VAL A 151 -14.30 -11.05 18.69
CA VAL A 151 -13.63 -10.85 19.99
C VAL A 151 -14.60 -10.69 21.16
N THR A 152 -15.90 -10.51 20.89
CA THR A 152 -16.94 -10.42 21.93
C THR A 152 -17.59 -11.76 22.28
N ASP A 153 -17.26 -12.83 21.55
CA ASP A 153 -17.73 -14.17 21.88
C ASP A 153 -17.17 -14.64 23.23
N PRO A 154 -18.02 -14.93 24.24
CA PRO A 154 -17.55 -15.41 25.54
C PRO A 154 -16.74 -16.71 25.48
N LYS A 155 -17.02 -17.60 24.52
CA LYS A 155 -16.26 -18.85 24.35
C LYS A 155 -14.85 -18.54 23.87
N TRP A 156 -14.72 -17.66 22.88
CA TRP A 156 -13.43 -17.20 22.37
C TRP A 156 -12.61 -16.49 23.45
N GLN A 157 -13.24 -15.59 24.23
CA GLN A 157 -12.59 -14.90 25.33
C GLN A 157 -12.06 -15.88 26.39
N ALA A 158 -12.87 -16.87 26.78
CA ALA A 158 -12.44 -17.90 27.71
C ALA A 158 -11.28 -18.75 27.16
N LEU A 159 -11.31 -19.09 25.88
CA LEU A 159 -10.23 -19.82 25.20
C LEU A 159 -8.95 -18.98 25.15
N SER A 160 -9.04 -17.71 24.77
CA SER A 160 -7.92 -16.75 24.72
C SER A 160 -7.23 -16.62 26.08
N ILE A 161 -8.01 -16.41 27.15
CA ILE A 161 -7.50 -16.34 28.53
C ILE A 161 -6.84 -17.66 28.95
N LYS A 162 -7.45 -18.81 28.63
CA LYS A 162 -6.88 -20.14 28.94
C LYS A 162 -5.50 -20.35 28.32
N HIS A 163 -5.25 -19.77 27.15
CA HIS A 163 -3.98 -19.85 26.42
C HIS A 163 -3.01 -18.69 26.73
N GLY A 164 -3.31 -17.88 27.75
CA GLY A 164 -2.41 -16.80 28.20
C GLY A 164 -2.47 -15.55 27.33
N CYS A 165 -3.52 -15.38 26.53
CA CYS A 165 -3.74 -14.23 25.68
C CYS A 165 -4.78 -13.29 26.33
N PRO A 166 -4.40 -12.11 26.83
CA PRO A 166 -5.33 -11.18 27.47
C PRO A 166 -6.37 -10.64 26.47
N VAL A 167 -7.66 -10.73 26.80
CA VAL A 167 -8.75 -10.17 25.97
C VAL A 167 -8.55 -8.67 25.70
N ALA A 168 -7.99 -7.95 26.69
CA ALA A 168 -7.70 -6.51 26.60
C ALA A 168 -6.82 -6.14 25.40
N ASP A 169 -5.97 -7.07 24.95
CA ASP A 169 -5.12 -6.83 23.80
C ASP A 169 -5.95 -6.75 22.50
N TYR A 170 -7.12 -7.37 22.46
CA TYR A 170 -7.96 -7.48 21.26
C TYR A 170 -9.21 -6.57 21.29
N LEU A 171 -9.36 -5.74 22.32
CA LEU A 171 -10.50 -4.83 22.44
C LEU A 171 -10.40 -3.70 21.40
N GLY A 172 -11.55 -3.35 20.81
CA GLY A 172 -11.71 -2.20 19.91
C GLY A 172 -11.41 -2.48 18.43
N GLY A 173 -11.95 -3.56 17.83
CA GLY A 173 -11.97 -3.64 16.36
C GLY A 173 -12.33 -4.96 15.65
N GLY A 174 -12.65 -6.06 16.33
CA GLY A 174 -12.95 -7.33 15.64
C GLY A 174 -14.41 -7.77 15.74
N GLY A 175 -14.96 -8.34 14.67
CA GLY A 175 -16.15 -9.18 14.78
C GLY A 175 -17.50 -8.49 14.63
N ASP A 176 -18.50 -9.01 15.34
CA ASP A 176 -19.84 -8.39 15.41
C ASP A 176 -19.86 -7.11 16.28
N ALA A 177 -18.73 -6.79 16.93
CA ALA A 177 -18.54 -5.54 17.69
C ALA A 177 -17.82 -4.45 16.89
N ASP A 178 -17.41 -4.74 15.66
CA ASP A 178 -16.96 -3.72 14.73
C ASP A 178 -18.12 -2.73 14.48
N PRO A 179 -17.94 -1.43 14.80
CA PRO A 179 -18.99 -0.42 14.64
C PRO A 179 -19.45 -0.24 13.19
N PHE A 180 -18.65 -0.69 12.22
CA PHE A 180 -18.93 -0.56 10.80
C PHE A 180 -19.52 -1.82 10.19
N LEU A 181 -19.39 -2.98 10.85
CA LEU A 181 -19.54 -4.29 10.22
C LEU A 181 -18.70 -4.35 8.92
N ALA A 182 -17.41 -4.03 8.98
CA ALA A 182 -16.53 -3.89 7.81
C ALA A 182 -16.58 -5.12 6.90
N LEU A 183 -16.56 -6.34 7.47
CA LEU A 183 -16.73 -7.59 6.72
C LEU A 183 -17.99 -7.58 5.83
N LYS A 184 -19.12 -7.07 6.36
CA LYS A 184 -20.39 -6.98 5.61
C LYS A 184 -20.23 -6.15 4.35
N TYR A 185 -19.65 -4.97 4.50
CA TYR A 185 -19.46 -4.08 3.36
C TYR A 185 -18.34 -4.52 2.44
N SER A 186 -17.31 -5.17 2.95
CA SER A 186 -16.29 -5.83 2.16
C SER A 186 -16.91 -6.90 1.24
N MET A 187 -17.72 -7.80 1.80
CA MET A 187 -18.42 -8.82 1.01
C MET A 187 -19.39 -8.20 -0.01
N ARG A 188 -20.11 -7.12 0.33
CA ARG A 188 -20.92 -6.37 -0.66
C ARG A 188 -20.07 -5.76 -1.77
N SER A 189 -18.89 -5.24 -1.43
CA SER A 189 -17.95 -4.66 -2.38
C SER A 189 -17.43 -5.71 -3.37
N VAL A 190 -17.09 -6.90 -2.88
CA VAL A 190 -16.73 -8.07 -3.71
C VAL A 190 -17.88 -8.45 -4.62
N ARG A 191 -19.10 -8.55 -4.08
CA ARG A 191 -20.27 -8.90 -4.92
C ARG A 191 -20.50 -7.92 -6.07
N LYS A 192 -20.36 -6.62 -5.79
CA LYS A 192 -20.59 -5.54 -6.74
C LYS A 192 -19.49 -5.48 -7.81
N ASN A 193 -18.24 -5.63 -7.39
CA ASN A 193 -17.08 -5.27 -8.21
C ASN A 193 -16.26 -6.46 -8.70
N LEU A 194 -16.43 -7.65 -8.12
CA LEU A 194 -15.83 -8.91 -8.53
C LEU A 194 -16.94 -9.94 -8.83
N PRO A 195 -17.79 -9.73 -9.85
CA PRO A 195 -18.92 -10.62 -10.15
C PRO A 195 -18.51 -12.05 -10.53
N PHE A 196 -17.22 -12.27 -10.74
CA PHE A 196 -16.58 -13.54 -11.10
C PHE A 196 -16.14 -14.37 -9.87
N VAL A 197 -16.24 -13.81 -8.66
CA VAL A 197 -16.08 -14.58 -7.41
C VAL A 197 -17.33 -15.47 -7.22
N GLU A 198 -17.13 -16.79 -7.15
CA GLU A 198 -18.21 -17.78 -7.06
C GLU A 198 -18.65 -18.02 -5.62
N ARG A 199 -17.69 -18.26 -4.72
CA ARG A 199 -17.95 -18.55 -3.29
C ARG A 199 -17.09 -17.66 -2.41
N ILE A 200 -17.61 -17.38 -1.21
CA ILE A 200 -16.90 -16.68 -0.15
C ILE A 200 -16.71 -17.65 1.02
N PHE A 201 -15.49 -17.77 1.50
CA PHE A 201 -15.12 -18.53 2.69
C PHE A 201 -14.70 -17.56 3.78
N ILE A 202 -15.30 -17.67 4.96
CA ILE A 202 -14.97 -16.87 6.14
C ILE A 202 -14.21 -17.79 7.10
N VAL A 203 -12.91 -17.55 7.21
CA VAL A 203 -12.00 -18.28 8.10
C VAL A 203 -12.02 -17.65 9.48
N THR A 204 -12.31 -18.46 10.50
CA THR A 204 -12.49 -17.98 11.87
C THR A 204 -12.20 -19.07 12.92
N GLU A 205 -12.28 -18.70 14.20
CA GLU A 205 -12.13 -19.65 15.31
C GLU A 205 -13.38 -20.53 15.45
N ARG A 206 -13.22 -21.75 16.00
CA ARG A 206 -14.32 -22.71 16.09
C ARG A 206 -15.55 -22.14 16.81
N ASP A 207 -16.73 -22.52 16.30
CA ASP A 207 -18.06 -22.10 16.76
C ASP A 207 -18.43 -20.63 16.48
N GLN A 208 -17.64 -19.90 15.68
CA GLN A 208 -17.98 -18.53 15.28
C GLN A 208 -18.62 -18.45 13.90
N ALA A 209 -19.56 -17.52 13.74
CA ALA A 209 -20.06 -17.08 12.44
C ALA A 209 -20.61 -15.66 12.60
N PRO A 210 -20.48 -14.77 11.60
CA PRO A 210 -21.06 -13.44 11.68
C PRO A 210 -22.59 -13.53 11.81
N ALA A 211 -23.16 -12.89 12.84
CA ALA A 211 -24.57 -13.07 13.17
C ALA A 211 -25.53 -12.68 12.03
N TRP A 212 -25.12 -11.74 11.19
CA TRP A 212 -25.87 -11.18 10.07
C TRP A 212 -25.78 -12.00 8.77
N VAL A 213 -24.92 -13.03 8.69
CA VAL A 213 -24.74 -13.88 7.50
C VAL A 213 -25.58 -15.16 7.59
N SER A 214 -26.26 -15.50 6.50
CA SER A 214 -26.86 -16.81 6.22
C SER A 214 -25.85 -17.65 5.43
N LEU A 215 -25.47 -18.80 6.00
CA LEU A 215 -24.57 -19.76 5.36
C LEU A 215 -25.35 -20.60 4.35
N GLY A 216 -24.67 -21.02 3.27
CA GLY A 216 -25.30 -21.78 2.19
C GLY A 216 -24.31 -22.09 1.07
N GLU A 217 -24.80 -22.24 -0.15
CA GLU A 217 -23.95 -22.65 -1.29
C GLU A 217 -22.85 -21.62 -1.64
N ASN A 218 -23.12 -20.32 -1.40
CA ASN A 218 -22.22 -19.24 -1.80
C ASN A 218 -21.35 -18.68 -0.67
N VAL A 219 -21.73 -18.90 0.60
CA VAL A 219 -20.98 -18.39 1.76
C VAL A 219 -20.80 -19.51 2.78
N HIS A 220 -19.54 -19.79 3.07
CA HIS A 220 -19.09 -20.87 3.94
C HIS A 220 -18.30 -20.31 5.10
N VAL A 221 -18.39 -20.95 6.25
CA VAL A 221 -17.50 -20.72 7.38
C VAL A 221 -16.54 -21.89 7.46
N VAL A 222 -15.26 -21.60 7.64
CA VAL A 222 -14.19 -22.59 7.80
C VAL A 222 -13.45 -22.27 9.09
N PHE A 223 -13.29 -23.26 9.94
CA PHE A 223 -12.58 -23.10 11.20
C PHE A 223 -11.08 -23.34 11.03
N HIS A 224 -10.27 -22.60 11.80
CA HIS A 224 -8.81 -22.73 11.79
C HIS A 224 -8.34 -24.19 11.86
N ASP A 225 -8.93 -24.98 12.75
CA ASP A 225 -8.55 -26.37 13.01
C ASP A 225 -9.05 -27.39 11.95
N GLU A 226 -9.78 -26.95 10.93
CA GLU A 226 -10.13 -27.80 9.77
C GLU A 226 -8.94 -27.95 8.80
N PHE A 227 -8.04 -26.97 8.77
CA PHE A 227 -6.91 -26.96 7.83
C PHE A 227 -5.54 -26.71 8.45
N MET A 228 -5.47 -26.00 9.57
CA MET A 228 -4.21 -25.71 10.25
C MET A 228 -3.75 -26.89 11.12
N PRO A 229 -2.42 -27.07 11.31
CA PRO A 229 -1.88 -28.05 12.23
C PRO A 229 -2.37 -27.90 13.68
N ALA A 230 -2.64 -29.04 14.34
CA ALA A 230 -3.20 -29.10 15.70
C ALA A 230 -2.29 -28.51 16.79
N ASP A 231 -0.98 -28.43 16.53
CA ASP A 231 0.00 -27.80 17.40
C ASP A 231 0.00 -26.27 17.29
N ILE A 232 -0.54 -25.71 16.21
CA ILE A 232 -0.67 -24.25 16.01
C ILE A 232 -1.99 -23.73 16.57
N VAL A 233 -3.08 -24.48 16.39
CA VAL A 233 -4.41 -24.08 16.91
C VAL A 233 -4.59 -24.39 18.40
N PRO A 234 -5.43 -23.63 19.14
CA PRO A 234 -5.98 -22.35 18.73
C PRO A 234 -4.90 -21.27 18.64
N THR A 235 -5.11 -20.33 17.73
CA THR A 235 -4.31 -19.12 17.60
C THR A 235 -5.23 -17.90 17.61
N PHE A 236 -4.77 -16.84 18.24
CA PHE A 236 -5.43 -15.54 18.33
C PHE A 236 -4.62 -14.48 17.55
N ASN A 237 -3.70 -14.94 16.71
CA ASN A 237 -2.85 -14.14 15.86
C ASN A 237 -3.24 -14.38 14.40
N SER A 238 -3.49 -13.31 13.63
CA SER A 238 -3.83 -13.42 12.22
C SER A 238 -2.66 -13.92 11.37
N ASN A 239 -1.40 -13.65 11.77
CA ASN A 239 -0.22 -14.04 11.00
C ASN A 239 -0.16 -15.57 10.71
N PRO A 240 -0.20 -16.48 11.71
CA PRO A 240 -0.28 -17.92 11.43
C PRO A 240 -1.45 -18.31 10.54
N THR A 241 -2.62 -17.71 10.75
CA THR A 241 -3.83 -18.02 9.98
C THR A 241 -3.62 -17.66 8.51
N GLU A 242 -3.17 -16.45 8.22
CA GLU A 242 -2.89 -15.95 6.86
C GLU A 242 -1.82 -16.78 6.15
N MET A 243 -0.73 -17.12 6.86
CA MET A 243 0.31 -17.99 6.34
C MET A 243 -0.26 -19.35 5.92
N LEU A 244 -1.17 -19.92 6.70
CA LEU A 244 -1.67 -21.28 6.48
C LEU A 244 -2.93 -21.39 5.63
N LEU A 245 -3.49 -20.30 5.10
CA LEU A 245 -4.70 -20.34 4.26
C LEU A 245 -4.56 -21.28 3.04
N HIS A 246 -3.35 -21.39 2.47
CA HIS A 246 -3.09 -22.31 1.36
C HIS A 246 -3.42 -23.79 1.68
N LYS A 247 -3.35 -24.20 2.95
CA LYS A 247 -3.70 -25.57 3.38
C LYS A 247 -5.18 -25.89 3.18
N MET A 248 -6.05 -24.90 2.99
CA MET A 248 -7.44 -25.13 2.60
C MET A 248 -7.55 -25.89 1.26
N VAL A 249 -6.60 -25.68 0.34
CA VAL A 249 -6.52 -26.42 -0.93
C VAL A 249 -6.14 -27.88 -0.66
N GLU A 250 -5.12 -28.14 0.16
CA GLU A 250 -4.70 -29.51 0.51
C GLU A 250 -5.79 -30.32 1.20
N LYS A 251 -6.65 -29.65 1.99
CA LYS A 251 -7.80 -30.26 2.65
C LYS A 251 -9.02 -30.46 1.75
N GLY A 252 -8.94 -30.01 0.50
CA GLY A 252 -10.07 -30.07 -0.44
C GLY A 252 -11.24 -29.16 -0.06
N ILE A 253 -10.99 -28.12 0.74
CA ILE A 253 -11.99 -27.08 1.05
C ILE A 253 -12.13 -26.13 -0.14
N LEU A 254 -11.01 -25.80 -0.77
CA LEU A 254 -10.95 -25.06 -2.02
C LEU A 254 -10.61 -26.01 -3.16
N ASP A 255 -11.34 -25.90 -4.27
CA ASP A 255 -11.14 -26.78 -5.44
C ASP A 255 -10.00 -26.32 -6.35
N SER A 256 -9.64 -25.04 -6.26
CA SER A 256 -8.65 -24.37 -7.10
C SER A 256 -7.35 -24.18 -6.34
N ASN A 257 -6.21 -24.32 -7.03
CA ASN A 257 -4.90 -24.03 -6.43
C ASN A 257 -4.66 -22.53 -6.21
N CYS A 258 -5.51 -21.68 -6.78
CA CYS A 258 -5.52 -20.23 -6.57
C CYS A 258 -6.86 -19.72 -6.02
N PHE A 259 -6.78 -18.78 -5.09
CA PHE A 259 -7.94 -18.08 -4.52
C PHE A 259 -7.57 -16.63 -4.17
N LEU A 260 -8.59 -15.78 -4.04
CA LEU A 260 -8.40 -14.38 -3.65
C LEU A 260 -8.48 -14.25 -2.13
N TYR A 261 -7.39 -13.87 -1.48
CA TYR A 261 -7.42 -13.47 -0.07
C TYR A 261 -7.84 -12.01 0.05
N ILE A 262 -8.71 -11.69 1.01
CA ILE A 262 -9.16 -10.34 1.35
C ILE A 262 -9.33 -10.27 2.86
N ASN A 263 -8.68 -9.31 3.54
CA ASN A 263 -9.01 -9.08 4.95
C ASN A 263 -10.37 -8.37 5.10
N ASP A 264 -11.02 -8.51 6.27
CA ASP A 264 -12.38 -8.02 6.51
C ASP A 264 -12.55 -6.49 6.44
N ASP A 265 -11.47 -5.75 6.65
CA ASP A 265 -11.37 -4.29 6.60
C ASP A 265 -11.00 -3.69 5.23
N PHE A 266 -10.87 -4.52 4.19
CA PHE A 266 -10.61 -4.05 2.82
C PHE A 266 -11.88 -4.03 1.95
N LEU A 267 -12.00 -3.00 1.12
CA LEU A 267 -13.08 -2.84 0.16
C LEU A 267 -12.56 -2.83 -1.27
N ILE A 268 -13.27 -3.51 -2.17
CA ILE A 268 -13.10 -3.37 -3.61
C ILE A 268 -13.96 -2.18 -4.05
N ASN A 269 -13.35 -1.06 -4.39
CA ASN A 269 -14.06 0.18 -4.71
C ASN A 269 -14.38 0.34 -6.21
N LYS A 270 -13.69 -0.40 -7.09
CA LYS A 270 -13.95 -0.41 -8.55
C LYS A 270 -14.16 -1.81 -9.12
N PRO A 271 -14.99 -1.96 -10.16
CA PRO A 271 -15.11 -3.22 -10.88
C PRO A 271 -13.76 -3.69 -11.41
N LEU A 272 -13.43 -4.96 -11.17
CA LEU A 272 -12.26 -5.62 -11.75
C LEU A 272 -12.72 -6.73 -12.68
N THR A 273 -11.82 -7.12 -13.56
CA THR A 273 -11.90 -8.33 -14.39
C THR A 273 -10.97 -9.40 -13.82
N PRO A 274 -11.16 -10.69 -14.16
CA PRO A 274 -10.21 -11.73 -13.78
C PRO A 274 -8.76 -11.39 -14.18
N SER A 275 -8.56 -10.80 -15.36
CA SER A 275 -7.26 -10.35 -15.87
C SER A 275 -6.59 -9.24 -15.05
N ASP A 276 -7.30 -8.56 -14.15
CA ASP A 276 -6.69 -7.60 -13.22
C ASP A 276 -5.90 -8.30 -12.11
N ILE A 277 -6.15 -9.59 -11.85
CA ILE A 277 -5.58 -10.35 -10.71
C ILE A 277 -4.90 -11.67 -11.13
N ILE A 278 -5.33 -12.30 -12.23
CA ILE A 278 -4.71 -13.50 -12.82
C ILE A 278 -4.67 -13.33 -14.34
N ALA A 279 -3.49 -13.48 -14.93
CA ALA A 279 -3.32 -13.41 -16.38
C ALA A 279 -3.97 -14.62 -17.08
N GLU A 280 -4.32 -14.49 -18.36
CA GLU A 280 -4.92 -15.58 -19.14
C GLU A 280 -4.06 -16.85 -19.18
N ASP A 281 -2.74 -16.70 -19.03
CA ASP A 281 -1.79 -17.81 -18.99
C ASP A 281 -1.58 -18.41 -17.60
N GLY A 282 -2.35 -17.99 -16.60
CA GLY A 282 -2.36 -18.49 -15.22
C GLY A 282 -1.40 -17.79 -14.26
N ARG A 283 -0.60 -16.80 -14.71
CA ARG A 283 0.31 -16.07 -13.82
C ARG A 283 -0.43 -15.09 -12.91
N LEU A 284 0.11 -14.89 -11.70
CA LEU A 284 -0.42 -13.91 -10.75
C LEU A 284 -0.19 -12.48 -11.25
N VAL A 285 -1.16 -11.59 -11.11
CA VAL A 285 -0.97 -10.15 -11.41
C VAL A 285 -0.74 -9.40 -10.11
N LEU A 286 0.52 -9.03 -9.86
CA LEU A 286 0.92 -8.27 -8.68
C LEU A 286 0.80 -6.78 -8.99
N ASN A 287 -0.21 -6.13 -8.41
CA ASN A 287 -0.47 -4.71 -8.60
C ASN A 287 0.21 -3.87 -7.52
N SER A 288 0.77 -2.73 -7.91
CA SER A 288 1.12 -1.67 -6.96
C SER A 288 -0.16 -0.98 -6.47
N PHE A 289 -0.64 -1.31 -5.28
CA PHE A 289 -1.96 -0.87 -4.82
C PHE A 289 -1.97 0.56 -4.28
N ILE A 290 -2.87 1.41 -4.80
CA ILE A 290 -3.30 2.63 -4.11
C ILE A 290 -4.49 2.25 -3.21
N HIS A 291 -4.33 2.40 -1.90
CA HIS A 291 -5.43 2.34 -0.94
C HIS A 291 -5.54 3.65 -0.16
N ILE A 292 -6.76 4.06 0.14
CA ILE A 292 -7.03 5.15 1.10
C ILE A 292 -7.39 4.49 2.43
N ASN A 293 -6.77 4.99 3.49
CA ASN A 293 -6.83 4.45 4.85
C ASN A 293 -7.75 5.34 5.69
N LEU A 294 -8.85 4.80 6.23
CA LEU A 294 -9.86 5.54 7.00
C LEU A 294 -10.00 4.90 8.38
N PRO A 295 -9.76 5.58 9.53
CA PRO A 295 -9.27 6.94 9.76
C PRO A 295 -7.78 6.99 10.17
N PHE A 296 -7.09 8.14 10.04
CA PHE A 296 -5.83 8.32 10.80
C PHE A 296 -5.47 9.78 11.15
N ASP A 297 -4.98 9.93 12.40
CA ASP A 297 -4.23 11.02 13.01
C ASP A 297 -2.77 10.62 13.38
N LYS A 298 -2.34 9.38 13.08
CA LYS A 298 -0.95 8.92 13.30
C LYS A 298 -0.12 8.97 12.02
N TRP A 299 1.11 9.43 12.17
CA TRP A 299 2.14 9.30 11.15
C TRP A 299 2.53 7.82 11.09
N MET A 300 2.31 7.16 9.96
CA MET A 300 2.86 5.82 9.77
C MET A 300 4.39 5.90 9.64
N ASP A 301 5.11 4.84 10.05
CA ASP A 301 6.59 4.74 10.15
C ASP A 301 7.40 4.89 8.84
N GLY A 302 6.99 5.73 7.88
CA GLY A 302 7.73 6.04 6.66
C GLY A 302 6.86 6.23 5.41
N PRO A 303 7.48 6.51 4.24
CA PRO A 303 6.86 6.39 2.93
C PRO A 303 6.87 4.90 2.50
N TYR A 304 5.71 4.25 2.58
CA TYR A 304 5.56 2.82 2.26
C TYR A 304 5.23 2.69 0.77
N GLY A 305 5.88 1.77 0.07
CA GLY A 305 5.67 1.54 -1.37
C GLY A 305 6.71 2.19 -2.28
N LEU A 306 7.88 2.56 -1.77
CA LEU A 306 9.05 2.69 -2.63
C LEU A 306 9.67 1.31 -2.76
N TRP A 307 9.86 0.84 -3.99
CA TRP A 307 10.61 -0.36 -4.40
C TRP A 307 11.73 -0.78 -3.45
N SER A 308 11.99 -2.08 -3.33
CA SER A 308 13.29 -2.51 -2.81
C SER A 308 14.39 -1.91 -3.68
N ILE A 309 15.28 -1.20 -3.02
CA ILE A 309 16.43 -0.56 -3.65
C ILE A 309 17.63 -1.52 -3.73
N ASP A 310 17.49 -2.74 -3.19
CA ASP A 310 18.43 -3.86 -3.36
C ASP A 310 18.08 -4.71 -4.60
N ASP A 311 16.81 -4.79 -4.99
CA ASP A 311 16.34 -5.51 -6.19
C ASP A 311 15.17 -4.79 -6.86
N SER A 312 15.41 -4.23 -8.05
CA SER A 312 14.42 -3.48 -8.86
C SER A 312 13.18 -4.28 -9.27
N ARG A 313 13.16 -5.59 -9.03
CA ARG A 313 11.99 -6.43 -9.25
C ARG A 313 11.03 -6.35 -8.06
N VAL A 314 11.51 -6.08 -6.86
CA VAL A 314 10.74 -6.18 -5.62
C VAL A 314 10.00 -4.87 -5.32
N ALA A 315 8.68 -4.95 -5.21
CA ALA A 315 7.83 -3.87 -4.74
C ALA A 315 7.33 -4.22 -3.34
N TYR A 316 7.81 -3.51 -2.31
CA TYR A 316 7.36 -3.74 -0.94
C TYR A 316 5.84 -3.70 -0.87
N VAL A 317 5.23 -4.83 -0.54
CA VAL A 317 3.80 -4.92 -0.24
C VAL A 317 3.56 -4.13 1.03
N VAL A 318 2.78 -3.06 0.88
CA VAL A 318 2.61 -2.02 1.89
C VAL A 318 1.78 -2.50 3.09
N ASP A 319 1.05 -3.60 2.95
CA ASP A 319 0.30 -4.21 4.04
C ASP A 319 -0.01 -5.69 3.68
N PRO A 320 0.33 -6.68 4.53
CA PRO A 320 0.00 -8.09 4.29
C PRO A 320 -1.50 -8.36 4.16
N HIS A 321 -2.36 -7.44 4.59
CA HIS A 321 -3.81 -7.59 4.57
C HIS A 321 -4.48 -7.09 3.27
N VAL A 322 -3.73 -6.47 2.34
CA VAL A 322 -4.28 -6.04 1.03
C VAL A 322 -4.81 -7.24 0.25
N PRO A 323 -5.86 -7.11 -0.57
CA PRO A 323 -6.30 -8.19 -1.44
C PRO A 323 -5.21 -8.67 -2.41
N TYR A 324 -4.93 -9.97 -2.41
CA TYR A 324 -4.05 -10.60 -3.40
C TYR A 324 -4.47 -12.06 -3.65
N VAL A 325 -4.02 -12.57 -4.79
CA VAL A 325 -4.23 -13.99 -5.14
C VAL A 325 -3.16 -14.83 -4.44
N VAL A 326 -3.60 -15.80 -3.67
CA VAL A 326 -2.75 -16.84 -3.09
C VAL A 326 -2.70 -18.00 -4.08
N HIS A 327 -1.50 -18.50 -4.37
CA HIS A 327 -1.29 -19.78 -5.05
C HIS A 327 -0.70 -20.75 -4.04
N ALA A 328 -1.32 -21.92 -3.89
CA ALA A 328 -1.06 -22.79 -2.75
C ALA A 328 0.41 -23.26 -2.68
N GLU A 329 0.92 -23.81 -3.78
CA GLU A 329 2.27 -24.34 -3.87
C GLU A 329 3.34 -23.24 -3.74
N MET A 330 3.07 -22.04 -4.27
CA MET A 330 3.95 -20.88 -4.08
C MET A 330 4.01 -20.44 -2.62
N MET A 331 2.89 -20.50 -1.90
CA MET A 331 2.83 -20.19 -0.46
C MET A 331 3.59 -21.24 0.36
N ASP A 332 3.47 -22.52 0.02
CA ASP A 332 4.28 -23.60 0.62
C ASP A 332 5.78 -23.34 0.44
N MET A 333 6.18 -22.99 -0.79
CA MET A 333 7.57 -22.66 -1.10
C MET A 333 8.07 -21.44 -0.31
N TYR A 334 7.23 -20.41 -0.19
CA TYR A 334 7.55 -19.22 0.60
C TYR A 334 7.75 -19.56 2.08
N ILE A 335 6.81 -20.29 2.69
CA ILE A 335 6.88 -20.66 4.11
C ILE A 335 8.11 -21.53 4.39
N ALA A 336 8.42 -22.48 3.49
CA ALA A 336 9.61 -23.33 3.61
C ALA A 336 10.94 -22.54 3.54
N GLN A 337 10.94 -21.33 2.97
CA GLN A 337 12.15 -20.51 2.74
C GLN A 337 12.21 -19.23 3.58
N CYS A 338 11.11 -18.87 4.24
CA CYS A 338 10.97 -17.64 5.03
C CYS A 338 11.84 -17.61 6.30
N GLY A 339 12.28 -18.78 6.78
CA GLY A 339 13.21 -18.91 7.90
C GLY A 339 12.61 -18.47 9.24
N GLU A 340 13.46 -17.96 10.13
CA GLU A 340 13.16 -17.73 11.55
C GLU A 340 11.95 -16.80 11.79
N GLU A 341 11.66 -15.87 10.88
CA GLU A 341 10.50 -14.98 11.03
C GLU A 341 9.17 -15.73 10.88
N CYS A 342 9.09 -16.69 9.95
CA CYS A 342 7.91 -17.52 9.80
C CYS A 342 7.77 -18.52 10.95
N ASP A 343 8.87 -19.13 11.38
CA ASP A 343 8.88 -20.05 12.52
C ASP A 343 8.34 -19.36 13.78
N LYS A 344 8.89 -18.18 14.12
CA LYS A 344 8.41 -17.36 15.25
C LYS A 344 6.96 -16.93 15.11
N SER A 345 6.52 -16.64 13.87
CA SER A 345 5.14 -16.27 13.63
C SER A 345 4.20 -17.45 13.89
N LEU A 346 4.51 -18.64 13.36
CA LEU A 346 3.73 -19.87 13.53
C LEU A 346 3.68 -20.34 15.00
N GLU A 347 4.72 -20.09 15.78
CA GLU A 347 4.76 -20.38 17.22
C GLU A 347 3.99 -19.34 18.07
N SER A 348 3.69 -18.18 17.50
CA SER A 348 3.01 -17.09 18.21
C SER A 348 1.49 -17.29 18.24
N ARG A 349 0.95 -17.50 19.45
CA ARG A 349 -0.50 -17.69 19.66
C ARG A 349 -1.27 -16.40 19.94
N CYS A 350 -0.67 -15.42 20.60
CA CYS A 350 -1.38 -14.22 21.05
C CYS A 350 -1.19 -13.04 20.08
N LYS A 351 -1.80 -11.90 20.40
CA LYS A 351 -1.74 -10.69 19.61
C LYS A 351 -0.31 -10.38 19.18
N ARG A 352 -0.23 -10.02 17.90
CA ARG A 352 0.95 -9.54 17.17
C ARG A 352 1.95 -8.79 18.05
N ASN A 353 3.10 -9.41 18.30
CA ASN A 353 4.32 -8.79 18.82
C ASN A 353 5.51 -9.36 18.03
N GLY A 354 5.75 -8.90 16.80
CA GLY A 354 6.80 -9.47 15.97
C GLY A 354 6.75 -9.11 14.48
N PRO A 355 7.62 -9.74 13.66
CA PRO A 355 7.72 -9.51 12.22
C PRO A 355 6.43 -9.90 11.48
N LEU A 356 6.23 -9.29 10.31
CA LEU A 356 5.08 -9.53 9.42
C LEU A 356 5.56 -10.35 8.22
N PRO A 357 5.65 -11.69 8.30
CA PRO A 357 6.17 -12.49 7.19
C PRO A 357 5.36 -12.26 5.91
N MET A 358 4.04 -12.20 6.00
CA MET A 358 3.16 -12.03 4.84
C MET A 358 3.41 -10.74 4.03
N SER A 359 4.05 -9.71 4.60
CA SER A 359 4.44 -8.51 3.84
C SER A 359 5.58 -8.78 2.84
N LYS A 360 6.32 -9.89 3.03
CA LYS A 360 7.44 -10.31 2.19
C LYS A 360 7.06 -11.38 1.17
N TYR A 361 5.82 -11.87 1.16
CA TYR A 361 5.40 -12.95 0.26
C TYR A 361 5.52 -12.55 -1.22
N GLN A 362 4.97 -11.40 -1.62
CA GLN A 362 5.06 -10.98 -3.02
C GLN A 362 6.50 -10.58 -3.41
N ASP A 363 7.27 -10.03 -2.46
CA ASP A 363 8.70 -9.78 -2.65
C ASP A 363 9.47 -11.08 -2.95
N PHE A 364 9.16 -12.14 -2.20
CA PHE A 364 9.70 -13.47 -2.42
C PHE A 364 9.37 -13.98 -3.82
N LEU A 365 8.10 -13.88 -4.24
CA LEU A 365 7.65 -14.30 -5.57
C LEU A 365 8.39 -13.57 -6.67
N ILE A 366 8.48 -12.25 -6.59
CA ILE A 366 9.10 -11.48 -7.66
C ILE A 366 10.62 -11.73 -7.74
N LYS A 367 11.26 -11.94 -6.59
CA LYS A 367 12.71 -12.15 -6.52
C LYS A 367 13.11 -13.55 -7.00
N HIS A 368 12.37 -14.58 -6.59
CA HIS A 368 12.74 -15.99 -6.79
C HIS A 368 11.95 -16.66 -7.91
N HIS A 369 10.74 -16.18 -8.22
CA HIS A 369 9.80 -16.75 -9.20
C HIS A 369 9.16 -15.71 -10.13
N PRO A 370 9.95 -14.86 -10.83
CA PRO A 370 9.40 -13.86 -11.75
C PRO A 370 8.61 -14.46 -12.93
N GLU A 371 8.80 -15.74 -13.24
CA GLU A 371 8.03 -16.51 -14.22
C GLU A 371 6.58 -16.78 -13.77
N ALA A 372 6.31 -16.73 -12.47
CA ALA A 372 5.00 -17.03 -11.88
C ALA A 372 4.08 -15.80 -11.78
N ALA A 373 4.65 -14.59 -11.93
CA ALA A 373 3.93 -13.35 -11.71
C ALA A 373 4.19 -12.31 -12.81
N ILE A 374 3.17 -11.53 -13.12
CA ILE A 374 3.25 -10.28 -13.88
C ILE A 374 3.26 -9.15 -12.87
N PHE A 375 4.37 -8.42 -12.82
CA PHE A 375 4.45 -7.20 -12.06
C PHE A 375 3.93 -6.02 -12.90
N VAL A 376 2.91 -5.33 -12.38
CA VAL A 376 2.37 -4.12 -13.02
C VAL A 376 3.03 -2.90 -12.39
N PRO A 377 3.97 -2.22 -13.09
CA PRO A 377 4.64 -1.05 -12.54
C PRO A 377 3.65 0.09 -12.31
N PRO A 378 3.86 0.91 -11.26
CA PRO A 378 3.04 2.07 -11.00
C PRO A 378 3.35 3.15 -12.04
N LEU A 379 2.82 3.03 -13.26
CA LEU A 379 3.00 4.07 -14.29
C LEU A 379 2.21 5.35 -13.94
N TRP A 380 1.19 5.25 -13.06
CA TRP A 380 0.28 6.33 -12.67
C TRP A 380 -0.15 6.21 -11.20
N GLY A 381 0.60 5.45 -10.40
CA GLY A 381 0.17 4.87 -9.13
C GLY A 381 0.73 5.56 -7.88
N PHE A 382 0.70 6.90 -7.79
CA PHE A 382 1.25 7.60 -6.62
C PHE A 382 0.22 8.55 -6.04
N PHE A 383 -0.33 8.20 -4.88
CA PHE A 383 -0.61 9.07 -3.72
C PHE A 383 -1.32 8.20 -2.67
N THR A 384 -0.57 7.31 -2.03
CA THR A 384 -1.00 6.71 -0.76
C THR A 384 -0.43 7.56 0.35
N ARG A 385 -1.33 8.18 1.12
CA ARG A 385 -1.08 9.03 2.30
C ARG A 385 -0.76 10.48 1.98
N LEU A 386 -1.80 11.30 1.91
CA LEU A 386 -1.67 12.71 2.30
C LEU A 386 -1.94 12.78 3.81
N PRO A 387 -0.92 12.97 4.66
CA PRO A 387 -1.07 13.08 6.10
C PRO A 387 -1.60 14.48 6.39
N LEU A 388 -2.88 14.71 6.12
CA LEU A 388 -3.50 15.98 6.44
C LEU A 388 -4.46 15.80 7.60
N GLY A 389 -4.04 15.02 8.62
CA GLY A 389 -4.67 14.87 9.93
C GLY A 389 -4.80 16.23 10.63
N ILE A 390 -5.65 17.09 10.07
CA ILE A 390 -6.03 18.42 10.52
C ILE A 390 -7.34 18.19 11.27
N PRO A 391 -7.29 18.15 12.62
CA PRO A 391 -8.47 17.88 13.43
C PRO A 391 -9.64 18.78 12.99
N GLY A 392 -10.79 18.17 12.71
CA GLY A 392 -12.01 18.85 12.25
C GLY A 392 -12.16 19.06 10.73
N ALA A 393 -11.11 18.88 9.91
CA ALA A 393 -11.20 18.93 8.45
C ALA A 393 -10.94 17.58 7.76
N THR A 394 -10.47 16.58 8.51
CA THR A 394 -9.95 15.31 7.99
C THR A 394 -10.98 14.45 7.24
N PRO A 395 -12.22 14.21 7.75
CA PRO A 395 -13.19 13.37 7.03
C PRO A 395 -13.58 13.98 5.67
N THR A 396 -13.88 15.29 5.65
CA THR A 396 -14.22 16.02 4.42
C THR A 396 -13.10 15.90 3.38
N LEU A 397 -11.84 16.16 3.77
CA LEU A 397 -10.72 16.05 2.86
C LEU A 397 -10.51 14.62 2.34
N ASN A 398 -10.72 13.61 3.19
CA ASN A 398 -10.67 12.21 2.75
C ASN A 398 -11.80 11.87 1.78
N SER A 399 -13.00 12.45 1.93
CA SER A 399 -14.06 12.36 0.91
C SER A 399 -13.59 12.90 -0.45
N TRP A 400 -12.96 14.08 -0.45
CA TRP A 400 -12.42 14.68 -1.69
C TRP A 400 -11.33 13.80 -2.30
N LEU A 401 -10.47 13.20 -1.48
CA LEU A 401 -9.41 12.30 -1.94
C LEU A 401 -9.97 10.98 -2.49
N LEU A 402 -10.93 10.35 -1.82
CA LEU A 402 -11.63 9.17 -2.34
C LEU A 402 -12.28 9.47 -3.67
N TRP A 403 -12.95 10.62 -3.79
CA TRP A 403 -13.56 11.04 -5.05
C TRP A 403 -12.53 11.34 -6.14
N PHE A 404 -11.46 12.06 -5.82
CA PHE A 404 -10.44 12.49 -6.78
C PHE A 404 -9.54 11.34 -7.25
N LEU A 405 -9.02 10.54 -6.32
CA LEU A 405 -8.14 9.40 -6.63
C LEU A 405 -8.94 8.21 -7.12
N ASN A 406 -10.16 8.02 -6.60
CA ASN A 406 -11.05 6.92 -6.94
C ASN A 406 -10.28 5.57 -6.99
N PRO A 407 -9.65 5.15 -5.87
CA PRO A 407 -8.76 4.00 -5.89
C PRO A 407 -9.52 2.71 -6.19
N LYS A 408 -8.81 1.67 -6.66
CA LYS A 408 -9.39 0.33 -6.85
C LYS A 408 -9.76 -0.32 -5.51
N TYR A 409 -8.99 -0.02 -4.46
CA TYR A 409 -9.12 -0.60 -3.13
C TYR A 409 -9.21 0.51 -2.08
N VAL A 410 -9.98 0.29 -1.02
CA VAL A 410 -10.07 1.18 0.14
C VAL A 410 -9.90 0.33 1.38
N TYR A 411 -9.08 0.80 2.32
CA TYR A 411 -8.87 0.14 3.61
C TYR A 411 -9.56 0.98 4.68
N ILE A 412 -10.35 0.31 5.51
CA ILE A 412 -11.04 0.92 6.64
C ILE A 412 -10.41 0.35 7.88
N GLU A 413 -9.54 1.13 8.52
CA GLU A 413 -9.08 0.82 9.86
C GLU A 413 -10.30 0.85 10.80
N SER A 414 -10.85 -0.34 11.08
CA SER A 414 -11.94 -0.54 12.05
C SER A 414 -11.41 -0.76 13.47
N HIS A 415 -10.08 -0.80 13.64
CA HIS A 415 -9.42 -1.02 14.92
C HIS A 415 -8.77 0.26 15.47
N ASN A 416 -8.33 0.22 16.74
CA ASN A 416 -7.61 1.31 17.42
C ASN A 416 -8.48 2.49 17.91
N ALA A 417 -9.65 2.20 18.46
CA ALA A 417 -10.51 3.19 19.12
C ALA A 417 -11.08 4.26 18.17
N VAL A 418 -11.41 3.88 16.93
CA VAL A 418 -12.10 4.76 15.97
C VAL A 418 -13.44 5.24 16.51
N GLU A 419 -14.07 4.44 17.36
CA GLU A 419 -15.26 4.78 18.13
C GLU A 419 -15.10 6.05 19.01
N ASP A 420 -13.87 6.41 19.38
CA ASP A 420 -13.58 7.65 20.12
C ASP A 420 -13.67 8.91 19.24
N TYR A 421 -13.84 8.74 17.91
CA TYR A 421 -13.92 9.82 16.91
C TYR A 421 -15.24 9.75 16.11
N PRO A 422 -16.36 10.29 16.65
CA PRO A 422 -17.69 10.17 16.04
C PRO A 422 -17.80 10.69 14.60
N GLU A 423 -17.01 11.70 14.23
CA GLU A 423 -16.96 12.24 12.87
C GLU A 423 -16.42 11.24 11.86
N TRP A 424 -15.45 10.42 12.26
CA TRP A 424 -14.91 9.34 11.44
C TRP A 424 -15.87 8.19 11.34
N VAL A 425 -16.52 7.83 12.46
CA VAL A 425 -17.58 6.82 12.47
C VAL A 425 -18.68 7.22 11.50
N HIS A 426 -19.17 8.47 11.58
CA HIS A 426 -20.21 8.98 10.69
C HIS A 426 -19.78 8.99 9.22
N PHE A 427 -18.56 9.44 8.93
CA PHE A 427 -18.03 9.48 7.58
C PHE A 427 -17.90 8.09 6.95
N ILE A 428 -17.24 7.15 7.65
CA ILE A 428 -17.03 5.78 7.17
C ILE A 428 -18.39 5.11 6.97
N THR A 429 -19.29 5.20 7.95
CA THR A 429 -20.65 4.66 7.85
C THR A 429 -21.39 5.22 6.64
N THR A 430 -21.34 6.55 6.43
CA THR A 430 -21.98 7.19 5.27
C THR A 430 -21.37 6.73 3.95
N TYR A 431 -20.04 6.62 3.88
CA TYR A 431 -19.34 6.13 2.70
C TYR A 431 -19.72 4.67 2.38
N LEU A 432 -19.77 3.80 3.39
CA LEU A 432 -20.15 2.40 3.26
C LEU A 432 -21.58 2.24 2.74
N HIS A 433 -22.55 2.91 3.37
CA HIS A 433 -23.95 2.87 2.98
C HIS A 433 -24.19 3.43 1.57
N SER A 434 -23.49 4.51 1.20
CA SER A 434 -23.68 5.13 -0.12
C SER A 434 -22.97 4.37 -1.25
N SER A 435 -21.80 3.78 -0.98
CA SER A 435 -21.00 3.08 -1.98
C SER A 435 -21.49 1.65 -2.23
N PHE A 436 -21.99 0.98 -1.18
CA PHE A 436 -22.44 -0.41 -1.22
C PHE A 436 -23.83 -0.58 -0.56
N PRO A 437 -24.87 0.09 -1.09
CA PRO A 437 -26.21 0.10 -0.48
C PRO A 437 -26.92 -1.25 -0.57
N GLU A 438 -26.69 -1.99 -1.66
CA GLU A 438 -27.40 -3.24 -1.96
C GLU A 438 -26.94 -4.38 -1.04
N PRO A 439 -27.87 -5.06 -0.33
CA PRO A 439 -27.54 -6.22 0.48
C PRO A 439 -27.10 -7.41 -0.39
N GLY A 440 -26.14 -8.18 0.12
CA GLY A 440 -25.79 -9.48 -0.46
C GLY A 440 -26.91 -10.50 -0.24
N PRO A 441 -27.02 -11.53 -1.10
CA PRO A 441 -28.04 -12.58 -0.98
C PRO A 441 -27.89 -13.44 0.29
N TRP A 442 -26.74 -13.37 0.96
CA TRP A 442 -26.46 -14.04 2.23
C TRP A 442 -26.85 -13.20 3.45
N GLU A 443 -27.26 -11.94 3.31
CA GLU A 443 -27.61 -11.12 4.47
C GLU A 443 -28.97 -11.49 5.04
N LYS A 444 -29.05 -11.69 6.36
CA LYS A 444 -30.32 -11.89 7.07
C LYS A 444 -31.10 -10.57 7.11
N PHE A 445 -32.38 -10.64 6.81
CA PHE A 445 -33.33 -9.51 6.86
C PHE A 445 -34.02 -9.39 8.20
#